data_AF-A0A8H4GT21-F1
#
_entry.id   AF-A0A8H4GT21-F1
#
_cell.length_a   1.000
_cell.length_b   1.000
_cell.length_c   1.000
_cell.angle_alpha   90.00
_cell.angle_beta   90.00
_cell.angle_gamma   90.00
#
_symmetry.space_group_name_H-M   'P 1'
#
loop_
_entity.id
_entity.type
_entity.pdbx_description
1 polymer ?
#
loop_
_entity_poly.entity_id
_entity_poly.type
_entity_poly.pdbx_seq_one_letter_code
_entity_poly.pdbx_strand_id
1 'polypeptide(L)'
;MEKPEQLAVDNPRRRNRRINSCLACRQRKLKCNRQQPCSNCARAGRECALLRLDSQHSVHKKLAIFKEQTALLEKCLEQDTEIAKSTKLGPGSPEEDDDDLLVTSLELALLGIQDVAYNHEEDDD
;
A
#
# COMPACT_ATOMS: atom_id res chain seq x y z
N MET A 1 8.39 -26.21 3.96
CA MET A 1 7.67 -25.53 2.85
C MET A 1 6.24 -25.32 3.30
N GLU A 2 5.99 -24.25 4.05
CA GLU A 2 4.66 -23.94 4.57
C GLU A 2 3.95 -23.01 3.58
N LYS A 3 2.78 -23.44 3.13
CA LYS A 3 1.95 -22.71 2.16
C LYS A 3 1.07 -21.74 2.96
N PRO A 4 1.11 -20.43 2.69
CA PRO A 4 0.32 -19.48 3.46
C PRO A 4 -1.16 -19.69 3.18
N GLU A 5 -1.92 -19.76 4.27
CA GLU A 5 -3.35 -20.01 4.32
C GLU A 5 -4.09 -18.75 3.85
N GLN A 6 -4.61 -18.79 2.63
CA GLN A 6 -5.33 -17.66 2.03
C GLN A 6 -6.75 -17.61 2.61
N LEU A 7 -6.98 -16.68 3.53
CA LEU A 7 -8.31 -16.34 4.06
C LEU A 7 -9.24 -15.95 2.90
N ALA A 8 -10.19 -16.84 2.59
CA ALA A 8 -11.19 -16.64 1.56
C ALA A 8 -12.21 -15.60 2.03
N VAL A 9 -11.96 -14.33 1.69
CA VAL A 9 -12.95 -13.28 1.89
C VAL A 9 -14.08 -13.49 0.88
N ASP A 10 -15.27 -13.81 1.37
CA ASP A 10 -16.52 -13.83 0.60
C ASP A 10 -16.88 -12.42 0.15
N ASN A 11 -16.14 -11.92 -0.84
CA ASN A 11 -16.55 -10.75 -1.59
C ASN A 11 -17.64 -11.23 -2.55
N PRO A 12 -18.91 -10.78 -2.43
CA PRO A 12 -19.92 -11.07 -3.43
C PRO A 12 -19.41 -10.50 -4.75
N ARG A 13 -18.77 -11.37 -5.54
CA ARG A 13 -18.00 -11.01 -6.73
C ARG A 13 -18.97 -10.30 -7.65
N ARG A 14 -18.95 -8.96 -7.63
CA ARG A 14 -19.56 -8.19 -8.70
C ARG A 14 -18.83 -8.66 -9.95
N ARG A 15 -19.47 -9.54 -10.72
CA ARG A 15 -18.98 -9.94 -12.04
C ARG A 15 -18.67 -8.62 -12.72
N ASN A 16 -17.40 -8.40 -13.05
CA ASN A 16 -16.88 -7.17 -13.64
C ASN A 16 -17.40 -7.02 -15.08
N ARG A 17 -18.72 -7.06 -15.23
CA ARG A 17 -19.44 -7.00 -16.49
C ARG A 17 -19.59 -5.52 -16.82
N ARG A 18 -19.31 -5.21 -18.09
CA ARG A 18 -19.50 -3.88 -18.66
C ARG A 18 -20.92 -3.38 -18.37
N ILE A 19 -21.00 -2.18 -17.79
CA ILE A 19 -22.27 -1.52 -17.52
C ILE A 19 -22.66 -0.77 -18.79
N ASN A 20 -23.75 -1.19 -19.40
CA ASN A 20 -24.20 -0.65 -20.68
C ASN A 20 -25.25 0.47 -20.53
N SER A 21 -25.42 1.02 -19.32
CA SER A 21 -26.27 2.19 -19.03
C SER A 21 -25.41 3.31 -18.45
N CYS A 22 -25.81 4.56 -18.65
CA CYS A 22 -25.15 5.66 -17.96
C CYS A 22 -25.48 5.64 -16.46
N LEU A 23 -24.64 6.29 -15.65
CA LEU A 23 -24.78 6.37 -14.20
C LEU A 23 -26.15 6.93 -13.80
N ALA A 24 -26.59 8.01 -14.45
CA ALA A 24 -27.89 8.63 -14.19
C ALA A 24 -29.07 7.68 -14.45
N CYS A 25 -29.07 6.96 -15.58
CA CYS A 25 -30.13 5.99 -15.87
C CYS A 25 -30.07 4.77 -14.95
N ARG A 26 -28.86 4.32 -14.56
CA ARG A 26 -28.68 3.20 -13.64
C ARG A 26 -29.24 3.52 -12.24
N GLN A 27 -28.92 4.70 -11.72
CA GLN A 27 -29.39 5.14 -10.41
C GLN A 27 -30.92 5.29 -10.39
N ARG A 28 -31.50 5.77 -11.51
CA ARG A 28 -32.95 5.94 -11.67
C ARG A 28 -33.68 4.69 -12.16
N LYS A 29 -32.95 3.60 -12.41
CA LYS A 29 -33.48 2.33 -12.96
C LYS A 29 -34.27 2.51 -14.28
N LEU A 30 -33.79 3.42 -15.15
CA LEU A 30 -34.38 3.70 -16.45
C LEU A 30 -33.61 3.01 -17.59
N LYS A 31 -34.30 2.74 -18.71
CA LYS A 31 -33.65 2.26 -19.94
C LYS A 31 -32.77 3.37 -20.52
N CYS A 32 -31.48 3.09 -20.67
CA CYS A 32 -30.53 3.99 -21.33
C CYS A 32 -30.49 3.68 -22.83
N ASN A 33 -30.62 4.71 -23.69
CA ASN A 33 -30.48 4.59 -25.14
C ASN A 33 -29.02 4.66 -25.62
N ARG A 34 -28.06 4.81 -24.70
CA ARG A 34 -26.59 4.79 -24.94
C ARG A 34 -26.04 5.85 -25.91
N GLN A 35 -26.84 6.85 -26.28
CA GLN A 35 -26.36 8.05 -26.95
C GLN A 35 -25.58 8.92 -25.94
N GLN A 36 -24.73 9.84 -26.43
CA GLN A 36 -23.93 10.75 -25.61
C GLN A 36 -24.25 12.20 -25.98
N PRO A 37 -25.05 12.91 -25.16
CA PRO A 37 -25.77 12.46 -23.96
C PRO A 37 -26.98 11.55 -24.26
N CYS A 38 -27.41 10.75 -23.28
CA CYS A 38 -28.58 9.88 -23.41
C CYS A 38 -29.87 10.72 -23.50
N SER A 39 -30.93 10.28 -24.20
CA SER A 39 -32.15 11.11 -24.37
C SER A 39 -32.80 11.50 -23.05
N ASN A 40 -32.82 10.59 -22.06
CA ASN A 40 -33.32 10.89 -20.72
C ASN A 40 -32.46 11.92 -20.00
N CYS A 41 -31.14 11.87 -20.21
CA CYS A 41 -30.16 12.76 -19.59
C CYS A 41 -30.23 14.15 -20.21
N ALA A 42 -30.34 14.22 -21.55
CA ALA A 42 -30.50 15.45 -22.31
C ALA A 42 -31.78 16.19 -21.91
N ARG A 43 -32.92 15.49 -21.86
CA ARG A 43 -34.20 16.08 -21.41
C ARG A 43 -34.17 16.53 -19.95
N ALA A 44 -33.41 15.82 -19.13
CA ALA A 44 -33.31 16.10 -17.70
C ALA A 44 -32.24 17.15 -17.35
N GLY A 45 -31.45 17.62 -18.32
CA GLY A 45 -30.33 18.54 -18.10
C GLY A 45 -29.27 18.01 -17.12
N ARG A 46 -29.04 16.69 -17.09
CA ARG A 46 -28.12 16.04 -16.13
C ARG A 46 -26.89 15.48 -16.81
N GLU A 47 -25.82 15.34 -16.03
CA GLU A 47 -24.58 14.71 -16.45
C GLU A 47 -24.79 13.26 -16.90
N CYS A 48 -24.39 12.96 -18.14
CA CYS A 48 -24.51 11.64 -18.73
C CYS A 48 -23.16 10.90 -18.72
N ALA A 49 -22.76 10.37 -17.57
CA ALA A 49 -21.53 9.60 -17.47
C ALA A 49 -21.75 8.11 -17.80
N LEU A 50 -21.06 7.57 -18.81
CA LEU A 50 -20.90 6.13 -19.02
C LEU A 50 -19.62 5.69 -18.28
N LEU A 51 -19.69 4.65 -17.44
CA LEU A 51 -18.48 4.10 -16.81
C LEU A 51 -17.63 3.44 -17.89
N ARG A 52 -16.60 4.14 -18.36
CA ARG A 52 -15.63 3.58 -19.29
C ARG A 52 -14.66 2.69 -18.52
N LEU A 53 -14.66 1.40 -18.88
CA LEU A 53 -13.70 0.41 -18.38
C LEU A 53 -12.32 0.52 -19.07
N ASP A 54 -12.13 1.44 -20.02
CA ASP A 54 -10.83 1.67 -20.69
C ASP A 54 -9.74 2.13 -19.71
N SER A 55 -10.12 2.87 -18.67
CA SER A 55 -9.29 3.17 -17.49
C SER A 55 -8.73 1.91 -16.81
N GLN A 56 -9.40 0.77 -16.90
CA GLN A 56 -8.95 -0.45 -16.22
C GLN A 56 -7.72 -1.05 -16.89
N HIS A 57 -7.56 -0.93 -18.21
CA HIS A 57 -6.40 -1.53 -18.89
C HIS A 57 -5.09 -0.82 -18.51
N SER A 58 -5.11 0.51 -18.48
CA SER A 58 -3.96 1.29 -18.04
C SER A 58 -3.67 1.08 -16.55
N VAL A 59 -4.70 0.97 -15.72
CA VAL A 59 -4.56 0.65 -14.28
C VAL A 59 -3.98 -0.75 -14.07
N HIS A 60 -4.46 -1.77 -14.78
CA HIS A 60 -3.92 -3.14 -14.70
C HIS A 60 -2.46 -3.21 -15.15
N LYS A 61 -2.09 -2.49 -16.23
CA LYS A 61 -0.70 -2.40 -16.69
C LYS A 61 0.19 -1.75 -15.62
N LYS A 62 -0.24 -0.61 -15.05
CA LYS A 62 0.48 0.06 -13.96
C LYS A 62 0.60 -0.84 -12.73
N LEU A 63 -0.45 -1.57 -12.37
CA LEU A 63 -0.44 -2.50 -11.25
C LEU A 63 0.56 -3.63 -11.46
N ALA A 64 0.65 -4.18 -12.68
CA ALA A 64 1.62 -5.23 -13.01
C ALA A 64 3.06 -4.71 -12.86
N ILE A 65 3.34 -3.51 -13.39
CA ILE A 65 4.64 -2.85 -13.24
C ILE A 65 4.97 -2.62 -11.77
N PHE A 66 4.01 -2.09 -10.99
CA PHE A 66 4.24 -1.82 -9.57
C PHE A 66 4.55 -3.11 -8.80
N LYS A 67 3.83 -4.20 -9.08
CA LYS A 67 4.12 -5.52 -8.47
C LYS A 67 5.51 -6.05 -8.79
N GLU A 68 5.98 -5.84 -10.03
CA GLU A 68 7.33 -6.22 -10.42
C GLU A 68 8.38 -5.37 -9.68
N GLN A 69 8.17 -4.06 -9.62
CA GLN A 69 9.05 -3.15 -8.89
C GLN A 69 9.13 -3.47 -7.40
N THR A 70 8.01 -3.79 -6.75
CA THR A 70 8.01 -4.17 -5.32
C THR A 70 8.75 -5.49 -5.09
N ALA A 71 8.57 -6.48 -5.96
CA ALA A 71 9.26 -7.76 -5.84
C ALA A 71 10.78 -7.62 -5.99
N LEU A 72 11.24 -6.75 -6.89
CA LEU A 72 12.67 -6.45 -7.04
C LEU A 72 13.22 -5.75 -5.80
N LEU A 73 12.47 -4.77 -5.25
CA LEU A 73 12.87 -4.05 -4.06
C LEU A 73 13.00 -4.98 -2.84
N GLU A 74 12.00 -5.85 -2.63
CA GLU A 74 12.03 -6.87 -1.57
C GLU A 74 13.29 -7.74 -1.65
N LYS A 75 13.65 -8.19 -2.85
CA LYS A 75 14.85 -9.01 -3.07
C LYS A 75 16.16 -8.26 -2.78
N CYS A 76 16.27 -7.00 -3.17
CA CYS A 76 17.46 -6.19 -2.87
C CYS A 76 17.62 -5.99 -1.36
N LEU A 77 16.52 -5.68 -0.66
CA LEU A 77 16.55 -5.52 0.79
C LEU A 77 16.99 -6.80 1.50
N GLU A 78 16.52 -7.98 1.06
CA GLU A 78 16.98 -9.27 1.60
C GLU A 78 18.50 -9.41 1.47
N GLN A 79 19.06 -9.12 0.29
CA GLN A 79 20.52 -9.19 0.06
C GLN A 79 21.31 -8.25 0.96
N ASP A 80 20.85 -7.01 1.12
CA ASP A 80 21.51 -6.03 1.98
C ASP A 80 21.52 -6.47 3.44
N THR A 81 20.43 -7.09 3.93
CA THR A 81 20.41 -7.63 5.30
C THR A 81 21.39 -8.79 5.49
N GLU A 82 21.57 -9.66 4.49
CA GLU A 82 22.55 -10.75 4.55
C GLU A 82 24.01 -10.24 4.50
N ILE A 83 24.27 -9.20 3.70
CA ILE A 83 25.57 -8.53 3.67
C ILE A 83 25.88 -7.86 5.02
N ALA A 84 24.90 -7.16 5.61
CA ALA A 84 25.04 -6.56 6.93
C ALA A 84 25.28 -7.60 8.05
N LYS A 85 24.70 -8.80 7.95
CA LYS A 85 24.97 -9.91 8.88
C LYS A 85 26.39 -10.48 8.72
N SER A 86 26.84 -10.67 7.48
CA SER A 86 28.17 -11.27 7.19
C SER A 86 29.34 -10.33 7.48
N THR A 87 29.17 -9.02 7.33
CA THR A 87 30.21 -8.02 7.62
C THR A 87 30.45 -7.80 9.12
N LYS A 88 29.60 -8.33 10.01
CA LYS A 88 29.89 -8.41 11.46
C LYS A 88 30.89 -9.51 11.83
N LEU A 89 31.35 -10.35 10.89
CA LEU A 89 32.30 -11.45 11.14
C LEU A 89 33.59 -11.28 10.30
N GLY A 90 34.44 -10.33 10.67
CA GLY A 90 35.83 -10.20 10.20
C GLY A 90 36.82 -10.32 11.37
N PRO A 91 37.97 -11.00 11.23
CA PRO A 91 38.71 -11.58 12.36
C PRO A 91 39.74 -10.62 13.00
N GLY A 92 39.61 -10.43 14.32
CA GLY A 92 40.62 -9.88 15.22
C GLY A 92 40.14 -10.04 16.67
N SER A 93 40.77 -10.93 17.45
CA SER A 93 40.38 -11.33 18.83
C SER A 93 41.16 -10.54 19.90
N PRO A 94 41.08 -10.85 21.22
CA PRO A 94 40.08 -11.61 22.00
C PRO A 94 39.61 -10.90 23.31
N GLU A 95 38.52 -11.39 23.93
CA GLU A 95 38.06 -11.19 25.34
C GLU A 95 37.59 -9.74 25.67
N GLU A 96 36.47 -9.42 26.31
CA GLU A 96 35.68 -10.01 27.40
C GLU A 96 34.19 -9.57 27.27
N ASP A 97 33.31 -10.32 27.94
CA ASP A 97 31.94 -9.98 28.38
C ASP A 97 30.79 -9.92 27.35
N ASP A 98 30.01 -11.01 27.35
CA ASP A 98 28.59 -11.03 27.04
C ASP A 98 27.86 -10.02 27.95
N ASP A 99 27.45 -8.85 27.43
CA ASP A 99 26.21 -8.14 27.79
C ASP A 99 26.04 -6.87 26.91
N ASP A 100 24.85 -6.72 26.30
CA ASP A 100 24.19 -5.47 25.92
C ASP A 100 24.71 -4.54 24.80
N LEU A 101 24.72 -4.97 23.53
CA LEU A 101 24.69 -3.99 22.41
C LEU A 101 23.92 -4.46 21.16
N LEU A 102 22.87 -5.25 21.36
CA LEU A 102 21.82 -5.49 20.36
C LEU A 102 20.74 -4.41 20.49
N VAL A 103 21.14 -3.13 20.38
CA VAL A 103 20.18 -2.04 20.26
C VAL A 103 19.53 -2.18 18.89
N THR A 104 18.37 -2.83 18.87
CA THR A 104 17.57 -2.96 17.67
C THR A 104 17.19 -1.56 17.20
N SER A 105 17.07 -1.35 15.88
CA SER A 105 16.72 -0.03 15.32
C SER A 105 15.41 0.55 15.89
N LEU A 106 14.62 -0.27 16.58
CA LEU A 106 13.43 0.14 17.33
C LEU A 106 13.79 0.78 18.69
N GLU A 107 14.76 0.26 19.43
CA GLU A 107 15.24 0.86 20.70
C GLU A 107 15.99 2.16 20.47
N LEU A 108 16.75 2.27 19.39
CA LEU A 108 17.41 3.53 19.01
C LEU A 108 16.39 4.63 18.67
N ALA A 109 15.24 4.25 18.09
CA ALA A 109 14.14 5.16 17.80
C ALA A 109 13.35 5.56 19.05
N LEU A 110 13.25 4.69 20.07
CA LEU A 110 12.63 5.03 21.35
C LEU A 110 13.52 5.94 22.21
N LEU A 111 14.85 5.72 22.21
CA LEU A 111 15.81 6.57 22.94
C LEU A 111 15.84 8.00 22.38
N GLY A 112 15.68 8.17 21.05
CA GLY A 112 15.61 9.50 20.41
C GLY A 112 14.36 10.32 20.77
N ILE A 113 13.37 9.73 21.46
CA ILE A 113 12.17 10.43 21.94
C ILE A 113 12.37 10.95 23.38
N GLN A 114 13.37 10.46 24.11
CA GLN A 114 13.51 10.67 25.54
C GLN A 114 14.20 12.00 25.94
N ASP A 115 14.89 12.65 25.00
CA ASP A 115 15.58 13.93 25.24
C ASP A 115 14.67 15.18 25.27
N VAL A 116 13.35 15.02 25.02
CA VAL A 116 12.41 16.16 25.06
C VAL A 116 11.85 16.42 26.47
N ALA A 117 12.08 15.51 27.43
CA ALA A 117 11.38 15.55 28.72
C ALA A 117 12.20 16.07 29.93
N TYR A 118 13.50 16.37 29.78
CA TYR A 118 14.31 16.91 30.90
C TYR A 118 15.20 18.08 30.49
N ASN A 119 14.65 19.29 30.57
CA ASN A 119 15.30 20.56 30.90
C ASN A 119 14.12 21.46 31.36
N HIS A 120 13.93 21.95 32.58
CA HIS A 120 14.80 22.27 33.71
C HIS A 120 13.82 22.50 34.89
N GLU A 121 13.93 21.74 35.99
CA GLU A 121 13.43 22.23 37.29
C GLU A 121 14.60 22.95 37.99
N GLU A 122 14.25 23.91 38.87
CA GLU A 122 15.11 24.78 39.72
C GLU A 122 15.69 26.00 38.98
N ASP A 123 15.54 27.27 39.38
CA ASP A 123 14.99 27.98 40.55
C ASP A 123 14.70 29.44 40.11
N ASP A 124 13.73 30.14 40.71
CA ASP A 124 13.86 31.56 41.10
C ASP A 124 12.62 32.10 41.85
N ASP A 125 12.93 32.79 42.97
CA ASP A 125 12.16 33.67 43.89
C ASP A 125 11.22 33.09 44.97
#